data_AF-A0A9J6DYA5-F1
#
_entry.id   AF-A0A9J6DYA5-F1
#
_cell.length_a   1.000
_cell.length_b   1.000
_cell.length_c   1.000
_cell.angle_alpha   90.00
_cell.angle_beta   90.00
_cell.angle_gamma   90.00
#
_symmetry.space_group_name_H-M   'P 1'
#
loop_
_entity.id
_entity.type
_entity.pdbx_description
1 polymer ?
#
loop_
_entity_poly.entity_id
_entity_poly.type
_entity_poly.pdbx_seq_one_letter_code
_entity_poly.pdbx_strand_id
1 'polypeptide(L)'
;MFLSSRLLLRRAEETSGRDDVIGKLEADCTSSDIQQLKATVNDLEFRSRRLNIEVHGIRVTPDENLLCKLNDVAKIANLPELTGNDIAAIHRLPAKPNKTPGIIVRFAQQSIRDKWLGRRKALRDASNVSITENMTQQNRELLRNAKDWAQNNGYRFSWHCNGKILVRKREGDSAVVIRRLGDLDKL
;
A
#
# COMPACT_ATOMS: atom_id res chain seq x y z
N MET A 1 -19.68 26.05 60.33
CA MET A 1 -19.36 24.76 59.66
C MET A 1 -19.80 24.65 58.20
N PHE A 2 -20.83 25.37 57.72
CA PHE A 2 -21.37 25.15 56.36
C PHE A 2 -20.54 25.71 55.18
N LEU A 3 -19.72 26.75 55.39
CA LEU A 3 -18.90 27.35 54.33
C LEU A 3 -17.74 26.46 53.85
N SER A 4 -17.17 25.63 54.74
CA SER A 4 -16.06 24.72 54.41
C SER A 4 -16.49 23.58 53.49
N SER A 5 -17.70 23.04 53.72
CA SER A 5 -18.24 21.92 52.94
C SER A 5 -18.58 22.32 51.49
N ARG A 6 -19.12 23.53 51.29
CA ARG A 6 -19.36 24.07 49.94
C ARG A 6 -18.09 24.36 49.16
N LEU A 7 -17.02 24.81 49.83
CA LEU A 7 -15.72 25.05 49.20
C LEU A 7 -15.07 23.75 48.75
N LEU A 8 -15.18 22.68 49.55
CA LEU A 8 -14.64 21.37 49.21
C LEU A 8 -15.39 20.72 48.04
N LEU A 9 -16.72 20.84 47.99
CA LEU A 9 -17.52 20.35 46.87
C LEU A 9 -17.13 21.01 45.54
N ARG A 10 -17.01 22.35 45.52
CA ARG A 10 -16.56 23.08 44.32
C ARG A 10 -15.16 22.63 43.87
N ARG A 11 -14.25 22.40 44.82
CA ARG A 11 -12.89 21.96 44.51
C ARG A 11 -12.89 20.55 43.90
N ALA A 12 -13.76 19.66 44.38
CA ALA A 12 -13.93 18.31 43.84
C ALA A 12 -14.56 18.30 42.43
N GLU A 13 -15.55 19.14 42.17
CA GLU A 13 -16.14 19.32 40.83
C GLU A 13 -15.11 19.88 39.84
N GLU A 14 -14.31 20.86 40.29
CA GLU A 14 -13.23 21.43 39.49
C GLU A 14 -12.10 20.44 39.20
N THR A 15 -11.74 19.56 40.14
CA THR A 15 -10.73 18.51 39.88
C THR A 15 -11.26 17.44 38.94
N SER A 16 -12.53 17.02 39.10
CA SER A 16 -13.18 16.09 38.17
C SER A 16 -13.20 16.63 36.74
N GLY A 17 -13.54 17.92 36.57
CA GLY A 17 -13.52 18.55 35.26
C GLY A 17 -12.12 18.68 34.66
N ARG A 18 -11.08 18.85 35.49
CA ARG A 18 -9.69 18.86 35.03
C ARG A 18 -9.23 17.46 34.61
N ASP A 19 -9.55 16.43 35.38
CA ASP A 19 -9.18 15.04 35.07
C ASP A 19 -9.85 14.56 33.78
N ASP A 20 -11.11 14.93 33.54
CA ASP A 20 -11.82 14.64 32.29
C ASP A 20 -11.17 15.31 31.06
N VAL A 21 -10.69 16.55 31.23
CA VAL A 21 -10.00 17.29 30.15
C VAL A 21 -8.62 16.71 29.89
N ILE A 22 -7.87 16.35 30.95
CA ILE A 22 -6.58 15.67 30.84
C ILE A 22 -6.75 14.33 30.11
N GLY A 23 -7.73 13.51 30.50
CA GLY A 23 -8.01 12.23 29.86
C GLY A 23 -8.35 12.36 28.37
N LYS A 24 -9.12 13.39 27.98
CA LYS A 24 -9.39 13.69 26.56
C LYS A 24 -8.14 14.13 25.81
N LEU A 25 -7.35 15.04 26.38
CA LEU A 25 -6.12 15.53 25.76
C LEU A 25 -5.09 14.42 25.57
N GLU A 26 -4.90 13.56 26.57
CA GLU A 26 -4.00 12.41 26.50
C GLU A 26 -4.45 11.39 25.44
N ALA A 27 -5.76 11.12 25.35
CA ALA A 27 -6.32 10.24 24.34
C ALA A 27 -6.11 10.78 22.91
N ASP A 28 -6.36 12.07 22.70
CA ASP A 28 -6.18 12.73 21.41
C ASP A 28 -4.71 12.77 20.98
N CYS A 29 -3.82 13.12 21.91
CA CYS A 29 -2.37 13.14 21.70
C CYS A 29 -1.85 11.74 21.31
N THR A 30 -2.18 10.74 22.12
CA THR A 30 -1.76 9.34 21.90
C THR A 30 -2.31 8.78 20.59
N SER A 31 -3.56 9.11 20.24
CA SER A 31 -4.17 8.71 18.96
C SER A 31 -3.43 9.29 17.76
N SER A 32 -3.02 10.56 17.84
CA SER A 32 -2.27 11.22 16.77
C SER A 32 -0.88 10.60 16.57
N ASP A 33 -0.18 10.30 17.66
CA ASP A 33 1.15 9.66 17.62
C ASP A 33 1.05 8.24 17.04
N ILE A 34 0.04 7.47 17.44
CA ILE A 34 -0.21 6.13 16.88
C ILE A 34 -0.44 6.22 15.37
N GLN A 35 -1.20 7.20 14.89
CA GLN A 35 -1.42 7.38 13.46
C GLN A 35 -0.12 7.72 12.72
N GLN A 36 0.70 8.60 13.29
CA GLN A 36 1.99 8.99 12.71
C GLN A 36 2.99 7.81 12.69
N LEU A 37 3.04 7.02 13.76
CA LEU A 37 3.86 5.82 13.84
C LEU A 37 3.42 4.77 12.82
N LYS A 38 2.12 4.51 12.70
CA LYS A 38 1.56 3.60 11.67
C LYS A 38 1.93 4.05 10.26
N ALA A 39 1.80 5.34 9.96
CA ALA A 39 2.21 5.90 8.68
C ALA A 39 3.71 5.73 8.42
N THR A 40 4.55 5.98 9.42
CA THR A 40 6.00 5.81 9.32
C THR A 40 6.38 4.34 9.10
N VAL A 41 5.78 3.40 9.82
CA VAL A 41 5.99 1.97 9.63
C VAL A 41 5.60 1.54 8.22
N ASN A 42 4.44 1.99 7.73
CA ASN A 42 3.99 1.70 6.37
C ASN A 42 4.97 2.23 5.30
N ASP A 43 5.48 3.44 5.48
CA ASP A 43 6.46 4.03 4.57
C ASP A 43 7.78 3.26 4.56
N LEU A 44 8.26 2.82 5.73
CA LEU A 44 9.47 2.00 5.86
C LEU A 44 9.26 0.61 5.25
N GLU A 45 8.11 -0.03 5.51
CA GLU A 45 7.72 -1.30 4.89
C GLU A 45 7.72 -1.16 3.37
N PHE A 46 7.10 -0.11 2.82
CA PHE A 46 7.11 0.14 1.39
C PHE A 46 8.53 0.35 0.84
N ARG A 47 9.37 1.14 1.53
CA ARG A 47 10.78 1.35 1.12
C ARG A 47 11.55 0.04 1.01
N SER A 48 11.35 -0.87 1.97
CA SER A 48 12.00 -2.19 1.94
C SER A 48 11.54 -3.07 0.76
N ARG A 49 10.32 -2.84 0.27
CA ARG A 49 9.66 -3.56 -0.84
C ARG A 49 9.72 -2.84 -2.18
N ARG A 50 10.28 -1.63 -2.25
CA ARG A 50 10.25 -0.78 -3.46
C ARG A 50 10.87 -1.45 -4.70
N LEU A 51 11.87 -2.30 -4.50
CA LEU A 51 12.51 -3.07 -5.55
C LEU A 51 11.81 -4.39 -5.87
N ASN A 52 10.69 -4.68 -5.20
CA ASN A 52 9.93 -5.89 -5.41
C ASN A 52 8.80 -5.65 -6.41
N ILE A 53 8.57 -6.63 -7.27
CA ILE A 53 7.34 -6.77 -8.04
C ILE A 53 6.71 -8.12 -7.75
N GLU A 54 5.39 -8.19 -7.90
CA GLU A 54 4.64 -9.44 -7.94
C GLU A 54 4.27 -9.74 -9.39
N VAL A 55 4.56 -10.96 -9.82
CA VAL A 55 4.24 -11.48 -11.15
C VAL A 55 3.26 -12.63 -10.98
N HIS A 56 2.07 -12.49 -11.56
CA HIS A 56 0.98 -13.45 -11.46
C HIS A 56 0.64 -14.02 -12.84
N GLY A 57 0.09 -15.24 -12.89
CA GLY A 57 -0.33 -15.90 -14.14
C GLY A 57 0.69 -16.90 -14.71
N ILE A 58 1.82 -17.10 -14.05
CA ILE A 58 2.85 -18.07 -14.47
C ILE A 58 2.56 -19.43 -13.81
N ARG A 59 2.32 -20.47 -14.61
CA ARG A 59 2.02 -21.83 -14.12
C ARG A 59 3.18 -22.43 -13.33
N VAL A 60 2.86 -23.25 -12.34
CA VAL A 60 3.83 -24.05 -11.58
C VAL A 60 4.20 -25.29 -12.39
N THR A 61 5.47 -25.64 -12.41
CA THR A 61 5.97 -26.88 -13.02
C THR A 61 6.88 -27.59 -12.03
N PRO A 62 7.02 -28.93 -12.11
CA PRO A 62 8.08 -29.64 -11.38
C PRO A 62 9.44 -29.02 -11.69
N ASP A 63 10.33 -28.98 -10.70
CA ASP A 63 11.71 -28.49 -10.81
C ASP A 63 11.82 -27.12 -11.51
N GLU A 64 10.92 -26.20 -11.18
CA GLU A 64 10.84 -24.93 -11.88
C GLU A 64 12.07 -24.04 -11.67
N ASN A 65 12.65 -23.58 -12.78
CA ASN A 65 13.58 -22.47 -12.77
C ASN A 65 12.80 -21.16 -12.97
N LEU A 66 12.60 -20.42 -11.88
CA LEU A 66 11.85 -19.16 -11.91
C LEU A 66 12.53 -18.07 -12.75
N LEU A 67 13.87 -18.07 -12.83
CA LEU A 67 14.62 -17.13 -13.67
C LEU A 67 14.35 -17.40 -15.15
N CYS A 68 14.39 -18.67 -15.58
CA CYS A 68 14.04 -19.04 -16.95
C CYS A 68 12.61 -18.62 -17.29
N LYS A 69 11.64 -18.87 -16.40
CA LYS A 69 10.24 -18.45 -16.59
C LYS A 69 10.10 -16.93 -16.71
N LEU A 70 10.85 -16.16 -15.93
CA LEU A 70 10.87 -14.71 -16.09
C LEU A 70 11.49 -14.30 -17.43
N ASN A 71 12.54 -14.96 -17.90
CA ASN A 71 13.13 -14.65 -19.20
C ASN A 71 12.19 -14.96 -20.36
N ASP A 72 11.35 -15.99 -20.26
CA ASP A 72 10.27 -16.22 -21.23
C ASP A 72 9.24 -15.07 -21.23
N VAL A 73 8.88 -14.57 -20.05
CA VAL A 73 8.03 -13.38 -19.91
C VAL A 73 8.72 -12.12 -20.44
N ALA A 74 10.03 -11.98 -20.26
CA ALA A 74 10.83 -10.88 -20.77
C ALA A 74 10.79 -10.82 -22.30
N LYS A 75 10.88 -11.98 -22.97
CA LYS A 75 10.74 -12.10 -24.43
C LYS A 75 9.39 -11.59 -24.91
N ILE A 76 8.29 -12.00 -24.27
CA ILE A 76 6.94 -11.52 -24.58
C ILE A 76 6.84 -10.00 -24.40
N ALA A 77 7.49 -9.46 -23.37
CA ALA A 77 7.48 -8.03 -23.03
C ALA A 77 8.44 -7.17 -23.85
N ASN A 78 9.27 -7.76 -24.72
CA ASN A 78 10.43 -7.11 -25.35
C ASN A 78 11.33 -6.41 -24.31
N LEU A 79 11.70 -7.16 -23.27
CA LEU A 79 12.65 -6.76 -22.23
C LEU A 79 13.95 -7.56 -22.37
N PRO A 80 15.10 -6.99 -21.95
CA PRO A 80 16.34 -7.75 -21.83
C PRO A 80 16.16 -8.96 -20.91
N GLU A 81 16.87 -10.04 -21.23
CA GLU A 81 16.94 -11.19 -20.33
C GLU A 81 17.60 -10.80 -19.01
N LEU A 82 17.05 -11.33 -17.92
CA LEU A 82 17.58 -11.17 -16.57
C LEU A 82 18.67 -12.19 -16.31
N THR A 83 19.71 -11.75 -15.62
CA THR A 83 20.78 -12.59 -15.07
C THR A 83 20.65 -12.71 -13.55
N GLY A 84 21.45 -13.60 -12.95
CA GLY A 84 21.51 -13.73 -11.49
C GLY A 84 21.92 -12.44 -10.78
N ASN A 85 22.69 -11.56 -11.42
CA ASN A 85 23.12 -10.28 -10.84
C ASN A 85 21.99 -9.24 -10.80
N ASP A 86 20.95 -9.41 -11.63
CA ASP A 86 19.83 -8.48 -11.70
C ASP A 86 18.78 -8.75 -10.62
N ILE A 87 18.82 -9.93 -10.00
CA ILE A 87 17.82 -10.42 -9.03
C ILE A 87 18.49 -10.69 -7.69
N ALA A 88 18.05 -9.96 -6.67
CA ALA A 88 18.48 -10.19 -5.30
C ALA A 88 17.74 -11.37 -4.64
N ALA A 89 16.47 -11.59 -5.01
CA ALA A 89 15.69 -12.73 -4.53
C ALA A 89 14.51 -13.02 -5.46
N ILE A 90 14.17 -14.30 -5.63
CA ILE A 90 13.01 -14.75 -6.38
C ILE A 90 12.40 -15.99 -5.73
N HIS A 91 11.10 -15.97 -5.49
CA HIS A 91 10.38 -17.12 -4.95
C HIS A 91 8.88 -17.02 -5.21
N ARG A 92 8.16 -18.14 -5.05
CA ARG A 92 6.70 -18.18 -5.08
C ARG A 92 6.13 -17.58 -3.79
N LEU A 93 5.07 -16.80 -3.92
CA LEU A 93 4.24 -16.37 -2.81
C LEU A 93 3.31 -17.51 -2.37
N PRO A 94 2.89 -17.56 -1.10
CA PRO A 94 1.86 -18.49 -0.67
C PRO A 94 0.52 -18.17 -1.38
N ALA A 95 -0.24 -19.21 -1.70
CA ALA A 95 -1.55 -19.07 -2.34
C ALA A 95 -2.58 -19.99 -1.71
N LYS A 96 -3.85 -19.60 -1.85
CA LYS A 96 -4.99 -20.43 -1.49
C LYS A 96 -5.02 -21.70 -2.36
N PRO A 97 -5.63 -22.80 -1.88
CA PRO A 97 -5.89 -23.97 -2.70
C PRO A 97 -6.57 -23.58 -4.02
N ASN A 98 -6.20 -24.24 -5.11
CA ASN A 98 -6.71 -24.01 -6.47
C ASN A 98 -6.37 -22.63 -7.10
N LYS A 99 -5.51 -21.82 -6.48
CA LYS A 99 -4.93 -20.63 -7.15
C LYS A 99 -3.47 -20.85 -7.47
N THR A 100 -3.08 -20.49 -8.70
CA THR A 100 -1.67 -20.45 -9.08
C THR A 100 -0.94 -19.43 -8.22
N PRO A 101 0.11 -19.83 -7.47
CA PRO A 101 0.84 -18.89 -6.64
C PRO A 101 1.61 -17.87 -7.48
N GLY A 102 1.55 -16.61 -7.06
CA GLY A 102 2.34 -15.54 -7.67
C GLY A 102 3.83 -15.74 -7.43
N ILE A 103 4.67 -15.03 -8.19
CA ILE A 103 6.11 -14.96 -7.98
C ILE A 103 6.41 -13.56 -7.46
N ILE A 104 7.18 -13.47 -6.38
CA ILE A 104 7.78 -12.20 -5.95
C ILE A 104 9.22 -12.15 -6.43
N VAL A 105 9.59 -11.03 -7.03
CA VAL A 105 10.93 -10.78 -7.57
C VAL A 105 11.47 -9.51 -6.94
N ARG A 106 12.60 -9.60 -6.24
CA ARG A 106 13.36 -8.45 -5.75
C ARG A 106 14.51 -8.19 -6.72
N PHE A 107 14.47 -7.05 -7.40
CA PHE A 107 15.56 -6.64 -8.28
C PHE A 107 16.74 -6.08 -7.48
N ALA A 108 17.94 -6.21 -8.03
CA ALA A 108 19.13 -5.54 -7.53
C ALA A 108 19.09 -4.03 -7.83
N GLN A 109 18.49 -3.63 -8.95
CA GLN A 109 18.45 -2.25 -9.41
C GLN A 109 17.03 -1.76 -9.68
N GLN A 110 16.74 -0.52 -9.28
CA GLN A 110 15.43 0.09 -9.51
C GLN A 110 15.14 0.32 -11.00
N SER A 111 16.14 0.65 -11.80
CA SER A 111 15.99 0.89 -13.24
C SER A 111 15.43 -0.34 -13.97
N ILE A 112 15.86 -1.53 -13.57
CA ILE A 112 15.37 -2.80 -14.13
C ILE A 112 13.92 -3.04 -13.69
N ARG A 113 13.63 -2.88 -12.39
CA ARG A 113 12.28 -2.96 -11.84
C ARG A 113 11.30 -2.04 -12.57
N ASP A 114 11.69 -0.79 -12.82
CA ASP A 114 10.83 0.21 -13.45
C ASP A 114 10.59 -0.11 -14.93
N LYS A 115 11.57 -0.67 -15.66
CA LYS A 115 11.37 -1.21 -17.02
C LYS A 115 10.31 -2.31 -17.05
N TRP A 116 10.36 -3.24 -16.10
CA TRP A 116 9.38 -4.32 -15.98
C TRP A 116 7.97 -3.80 -15.72
N LEU A 117 7.80 -2.85 -14.80
CA LEU A 117 6.51 -2.22 -14.54
C LEU A 117 5.97 -1.43 -15.73
N GLY A 118 6.85 -0.78 -16.51
CA GLY A 118 6.48 -0.10 -17.75
C GLY A 118 5.84 -1.04 -18.78
N ARG A 119 6.14 -2.34 -18.74
CA ARG A 119 5.60 -3.36 -19.66
C ARG A 119 4.34 -4.06 -19.17
N ARG A 120 3.81 -3.69 -18.00
CA ARG A 120 2.59 -4.32 -17.41
C ARG A 120 1.39 -4.38 -18.37
N LYS A 121 1.21 -3.35 -19.22
CA LYS A 121 0.09 -3.29 -20.17
C LYS A 121 0.31 -4.28 -21.30
N ALA A 122 1.48 -4.23 -21.93
CA ALA A 122 1.86 -5.16 -22.99
C ALA A 122 1.78 -6.63 -22.53
N LEU A 123 2.22 -6.93 -21.31
CA LEU A 123 2.16 -8.28 -20.77
C LEU A 123 0.73 -8.77 -20.56
N ARG A 124 -0.16 -7.92 -20.02
CA ARG A 124 -1.57 -8.28 -19.83
C ARG A 124 -2.31 -8.46 -21.17
N ASP A 125 -1.93 -7.68 -22.17
CA ASP A 125 -2.60 -7.69 -23.48
C ASP A 125 -2.06 -8.85 -24.36
N ALA A 126 -0.78 -9.22 -24.25
CA ALA A 126 -0.14 -10.29 -25.02
C ALA A 126 -0.19 -11.66 -24.31
N SER A 127 -0.43 -11.70 -23.00
CA SER A 127 -0.42 -12.91 -22.20
C SER A 127 -1.33 -12.79 -20.97
N ASN A 128 -1.64 -13.91 -20.32
CA ASN A 128 -2.36 -13.88 -19.04
C ASN A 128 -1.45 -13.53 -17.84
N VAL A 129 -0.30 -12.89 -18.07
CA VAL A 129 0.63 -12.45 -17.03
C VAL A 129 0.30 -11.04 -16.58
N SER A 130 0.22 -10.85 -15.27
CA SER A 130 0.04 -9.53 -14.67
C SER A 130 1.18 -9.20 -13.73
N ILE A 131 1.62 -7.94 -13.79
CA ILE A 131 2.67 -7.42 -12.92
C ILE A 131 2.10 -6.29 -12.07
N THR A 132 2.38 -6.35 -10.77
CA THR A 132 2.02 -5.31 -9.81
C THR A 132 3.20 -4.96 -8.92
N GLU A 133 3.18 -3.76 -8.36
CA GLU A 133 4.08 -3.42 -7.26
C GLU A 133 3.75 -4.26 -6.03
N ASN A 134 4.76 -4.60 -5.23
CA ASN A 134 4.54 -5.29 -3.97
C ASN A 134 4.06 -4.30 -2.90
N MET A 135 2.73 -4.18 -2.78
CA MET A 135 2.09 -3.24 -1.86
C MET A 135 2.15 -3.73 -0.40
N THR A 136 2.23 -2.77 0.52
CA THR A 136 1.95 -3.01 1.95
C THR A 136 0.48 -3.39 2.15
N GLN A 137 0.16 -3.97 3.30
CA GLN A 137 -1.23 -4.29 3.63
C GLN A 137 -2.09 -3.02 3.68
N GLN A 138 -1.63 -2.00 4.39
CA GLN A 138 -2.34 -0.72 4.53
C GLN A 138 -2.57 -0.06 3.17
N ASN A 139 -1.59 -0.04 2.26
CA ASN A 139 -1.78 0.53 0.92
C ASN A 139 -2.78 -0.27 0.08
N ARG A 140 -2.83 -1.59 0.24
CA ARG A 140 -3.80 -2.46 -0.46
C ARG A 140 -5.23 -2.20 0.03
N GLU A 141 -5.41 -2.03 1.34
CA GLU A 141 -6.69 -1.65 1.95
C GLU A 141 -7.12 -0.24 1.52
N LEU A 142 -6.21 0.74 1.58
CA LEU A 142 -6.49 2.10 1.17
C LEU A 142 -6.84 2.20 -0.31
N LEU A 143 -6.13 1.45 -1.18
CA LEU A 143 -6.45 1.41 -2.61
C LEU A 143 -7.85 0.82 -2.86
N ARG A 144 -8.25 -0.22 -2.12
CA ARG A 144 -9.60 -0.78 -2.22
C ARG A 144 -10.64 0.27 -1.86
N ASN A 145 -10.50 0.91 -0.69
CA ASN A 145 -11.42 1.93 -0.23
C ASN A 145 -11.47 3.14 -1.19
N ALA A 146 -10.33 3.57 -1.71
CA ALA A 146 -10.25 4.66 -2.69
C ALA A 146 -10.91 4.30 -4.02
N LYS A 147 -10.87 3.04 -4.46
CA LYS A 147 -11.60 2.59 -5.66
C LYS A 147 -13.10 2.59 -5.44
N ASP A 148 -13.56 2.04 -4.31
CA ASP A 148 -14.98 2.00 -3.95
C ASP A 148 -15.55 3.42 -3.84
N TRP A 149 -14.82 4.32 -3.17
CA TRP A 149 -15.18 5.74 -3.08
C TRP A 149 -15.18 6.42 -4.45
N ALA A 150 -14.15 6.19 -5.28
CA ALA A 150 -14.03 6.83 -6.59
C ALA A 150 -15.20 6.45 -7.52
N GLN A 151 -15.61 5.18 -7.50
CA GLN A 151 -16.75 4.68 -8.27
C GLN A 151 -18.05 5.39 -7.85
N ASN A 152 -18.25 5.60 -6.55
CA ASN A 152 -19.47 6.22 -6.01
C ASN A 152 -19.51 7.75 -6.18
N ASN A 153 -18.37 8.40 -6.38
CA ASN A 153 -18.25 9.87 -6.46
C ASN A 153 -17.91 10.39 -7.87
N GLY A 154 -18.01 9.53 -8.89
CA GLY A 154 -17.80 9.91 -10.29
C GLY A 154 -16.33 10.17 -10.67
N TYR A 155 -15.38 9.57 -9.95
CA TYR A 155 -13.96 9.58 -10.29
C TYR A 155 -13.63 8.40 -11.19
N ARG A 156 -13.08 8.69 -12.37
CA ARG A 156 -12.81 7.66 -13.39
C ARG A 156 -11.56 6.84 -13.13
N PHE A 157 -10.60 7.35 -12.36
CA PHE A 157 -9.30 6.71 -12.20
C PHE A 157 -8.90 6.63 -10.73
N SER A 158 -8.49 5.44 -10.31
CA SER A 158 -7.88 5.18 -8.99
C SER A 158 -6.82 4.09 -9.12
N TRP A 159 -5.57 4.39 -8.74
CA TRP A 159 -4.44 3.47 -8.91
C TRP A 159 -3.36 3.65 -7.84
N HIS A 160 -2.53 2.62 -7.69
CA HIS A 160 -1.31 2.68 -6.90
C HIS A 160 -0.10 2.92 -7.81
N CYS A 161 0.79 3.83 -7.40
CA CYS A 161 2.06 4.08 -8.08
C CYS A 161 3.12 4.53 -7.06
N ASN A 162 4.25 3.83 -7.01
CA ASN A 162 5.41 4.18 -6.17
C ASN A 162 5.05 4.44 -4.71
N GLY A 163 4.22 3.56 -4.14
CA GLY A 163 3.82 3.61 -2.72
C GLY A 163 2.71 4.60 -2.42
N LYS A 164 2.21 5.32 -3.42
CA LYS A 164 1.14 6.30 -3.29
C LYS A 164 -0.14 5.77 -3.92
N ILE A 165 -1.27 6.08 -3.31
CA ILE A 165 -2.60 5.87 -3.90
C ILE A 165 -3.00 7.19 -4.52
N LEU A 166 -3.43 7.15 -5.78
CA LEU A 166 -3.85 8.32 -6.53
C LEU A 166 -5.26 8.14 -7.03
N VAL A 167 -6.04 9.23 -6.98
CA VAL A 167 -7.36 9.32 -7.59
C VAL A 167 -7.40 10.50 -8.56
N ARG A 168 -8.16 10.37 -9.64
CA ARG A 168 -8.35 11.42 -10.64
C ARG A 168 -9.77 11.36 -11.19
N LYS A 169 -10.42 12.53 -11.28
CA LYS A 169 -11.83 12.64 -11.63
C LYS A 169 -12.07 12.34 -13.11
N ARG A 170 -11.43 13.09 -14.01
CA ARG A 170 -11.53 12.91 -15.47
C ARG A 170 -10.16 12.88 -16.12
N GLU A 171 -10.14 12.58 -17.42
CA GLU A 171 -8.92 12.68 -18.20
C GLU A 171 -8.51 14.16 -18.31
N GLY A 172 -7.21 14.44 -18.20
CA GLY A 172 -6.68 15.82 -18.15
C GLY A 172 -6.61 16.43 -16.74
N ASP A 173 -7.41 15.96 -15.78
CA ASP A 173 -7.36 16.48 -14.41
C ASP A 173 -6.07 16.06 -13.68
N SER A 174 -5.64 16.88 -12.72
CA SER A 174 -4.57 16.54 -11.80
C SER A 174 -4.95 15.35 -10.91
N ALA A 175 -4.03 14.41 -10.74
CA ALA A 175 -4.20 13.31 -9.80
C ALA A 175 -3.94 13.77 -8.37
N VAL A 176 -4.80 13.39 -7.42
CA VAL A 176 -4.63 13.69 -6.00
C VAL A 176 -4.12 12.45 -5.27
N VAL A 177 -3.14 12.64 -4.38
CA VAL A 177 -2.58 11.57 -3.55
C VAL A 177 -3.42 11.39 -2.30
N ILE A 178 -3.88 10.16 -2.07
CA ILE A 178 -4.61 9.74 -0.88
C ILE A 178 -3.64 9.03 0.06
N ARG A 179 -3.43 9.58 1.26
CA ARG A 179 -2.59 8.99 2.31
C ARG A 179 -3.40 8.30 3.39
N ARG A 180 -4.64 8.73 3.58
CA ARG A 180 -5.59 8.19 4.54
C ARG A 180 -7.02 8.36 4.04
N LEU A 181 -7.97 7.68 4.67
CA LEU A 181 -9.39 7.75 4.29
C LEU A 181 -9.95 9.17 4.34
N GLY A 182 -9.62 9.95 5.38
CA GLY A 182 -10.10 11.34 5.50
C GLY A 182 -9.52 12.32 4.47
N ASP A 183 -8.62 11.90 3.58
CA ASP A 183 -8.23 12.72 2.42
C ASP A 183 -9.29 12.65 1.30
N LEU A 184 -10.11 11.59 1.27
CA LEU A 184 -11.21 11.43 0.31
C LEU A 184 -12.37 12.38 0.62
N ASP A 185 -12.60 12.71 1.89
CA ASP A 185 -13.68 13.64 2.31
C ASP A 185 -13.45 15.09 1.85
N LYS A 186 -12.25 15.38 1.31
CA LYS A 186 -11.83 16.71 0.85
C LYS A 186 -11.90 16.87 -0.67
N LEU A 187 -12.44 15.88 -1.39
CA LEU A 187 -12.48 15.79 -2.85
C LEU A 187 -13.90 15.90 -3.40
#